data_AF-A0A1G1SSW7-F1
#
_entry.id   AF-A0A1G1SSW7-F1
#
_cell.length_a   1.000
_cell.length_b   1.000
_cell.length_c   1.000
_cell.angle_alpha   90.00
_cell.angle_beta   90.00
_cell.angle_gamma   90.00
#
_symmetry.space_group_name_H-M   'P 1'
#
loop_
_entity.id
_entity.type
_entity.pdbx_description
1 polymer ?
#
loop_
_entity_poly.entity_id
_entity_poly.type
_entity_poly.pdbx_seq_one_letter_code
_entity_poly.pdbx_strand_id
1 'polypeptide(L)'
;MPVLASAQTPLGQPSLDESKVQIWCATVRFVYDDASRPNLKSTVRCEGGNLAALAASIRPDSLRVYSVLYQPIEDRGNVYQGKKDNPARLAALSKAIISKLKGSPARRRDPARMARVEALEAALNNYVVSGTPLGDVTAAMTPETADTSATGAMATMGPAEAAEAQAVAEREAAGGAAASDESAGTGNLLNQFAGPLALILGILSLVLYIMLRVTLGQWRRQQRRETLTAKQAAQAAQASAAETSAAVADSVARVKRAEALVLAAGPAASATAPAPTNLTPAQRLEVERLVSQRVDEELRWLRANLPELIAAAVAGPAGLAPAHVQEPTAAPLASNGPTKPIADDVQMD
;
A
#
# COMPACT_ATOMS: atom_id res chain seq x y z
N MET A 1 6.11 -45.62 20.16
CA MET A 1 6.29 -44.24 19.67
C MET A 1 6.23 -44.27 18.16
N PRO A 2 5.34 -43.53 17.50
CA PRO A 2 5.24 -43.54 16.05
C PRO A 2 6.40 -42.74 15.45
N VAL A 3 7.14 -43.37 14.55
CA VAL A 3 8.20 -42.75 13.76
C VAL A 3 7.51 -41.89 12.70
N LEU A 4 7.68 -40.57 12.79
CA LEU A 4 7.23 -39.63 11.76
C LEU A 4 8.00 -39.92 10.46
N ALA A 5 7.26 -40.27 9.42
CA ALA A 5 7.79 -40.44 8.08
C ALA A 5 8.30 -39.09 7.55
N SER A 6 9.62 -38.95 7.46
CA SER A 6 10.27 -37.84 6.77
C SER A 6 9.91 -37.92 5.29
N ALA A 7 9.18 -36.92 4.78
CA ALA A 7 8.92 -36.77 3.36
C ALA A 7 10.24 -36.63 2.61
N GLN A 8 10.67 -37.71 1.95
CA GLN A 8 11.83 -37.73 1.08
C GLN A 8 11.49 -36.95 -0.19
N THR A 9 12.00 -35.73 -0.28
CA THR A 9 12.00 -34.95 -1.52
C THR A 9 12.76 -35.74 -2.59
N PRO A 10 12.25 -35.84 -3.84
CA PRO A 10 12.96 -36.54 -4.92
C PRO A 10 14.37 -35.93 -5.13
N LEU A 11 15.38 -36.80 -5.24
CA LEU A 11 16.76 -36.38 -5.49
C LEU A 11 16.81 -35.47 -6.73
N GLY A 12 17.21 -34.22 -6.52
CA GLY A 12 17.37 -33.22 -7.57
C GLY A 12 16.45 -32.01 -7.47
N GLN A 13 15.40 -32.02 -6.63
CA GLN A 13 14.65 -30.79 -6.31
C GLN A 13 15.11 -30.16 -4.99
N PRO A 14 15.35 -28.84 -4.96
CA PRO A 14 15.68 -28.14 -3.72
C PRO A 14 14.54 -28.31 -2.71
N SER A 15 14.91 -28.51 -1.45
CA SER A 15 13.92 -28.55 -0.39
C SER A 15 13.20 -27.20 -0.28
N LEU A 16 12.00 -27.18 0.31
CA LEU A 16 11.26 -25.92 0.50
C LEU A 16 12.10 -24.89 1.28
N ASP A 17 12.83 -25.30 2.31
CA ASP A 17 13.68 -24.40 3.08
C ASP A 17 14.88 -23.92 2.28
N GLU A 18 15.47 -24.77 1.44
CA GLU A 18 16.52 -24.37 0.52
C GLU A 18 16.03 -23.35 -0.51
N SER A 19 14.84 -23.57 -1.10
CA SER A 19 14.23 -22.59 -2.00
C SER A 19 13.90 -21.27 -1.32
N LYS A 20 13.45 -21.30 -0.05
CA LYS A 20 13.25 -20.09 0.74
C LYS A 20 14.58 -19.37 0.98
N VAL A 21 15.65 -20.08 1.31
CA VAL A 21 16.98 -19.49 1.50
C VAL A 21 17.47 -18.81 0.23
N GLN A 22 17.26 -19.40 -0.95
CA GLN A 22 17.61 -18.78 -2.24
C GLN A 22 16.84 -17.47 -2.46
N ILE A 23 15.52 -17.48 -2.26
CA ILE A 23 14.66 -16.28 -2.37
C ILE A 23 15.12 -15.19 -1.40
N TRP A 24 15.37 -15.54 -0.14
CA TRP A 24 15.81 -14.58 0.86
C TRP A 24 17.21 -14.06 0.60
N CYS A 25 18.13 -14.91 0.16
CA CYS A 25 19.48 -14.50 -0.20
C CYS A 25 19.48 -13.44 -1.30
N ALA A 26 18.76 -13.72 -2.40
CA ALA A 26 18.55 -12.78 -3.50
C ALA A 26 17.96 -11.45 -3.01
N THR A 27 16.95 -11.54 -2.15
CA THR A 27 16.27 -10.36 -1.59
C THR A 27 17.18 -9.53 -0.70
N VAL A 28 17.93 -10.15 0.21
CA VAL A 28 18.83 -9.45 1.13
C VAL A 28 19.96 -8.77 0.35
N ARG A 29 20.57 -9.47 -0.61
CA ARG A 29 21.58 -8.90 -1.52
C ARG A 29 21.03 -7.70 -2.27
N PHE A 30 19.82 -7.80 -2.83
CA PHE A 30 19.14 -6.69 -3.48
C PHE A 30 18.98 -5.48 -2.55
N VAL A 31 18.51 -5.69 -1.31
CA VAL A 31 18.32 -4.58 -0.36
C VAL A 31 19.64 -3.91 -0.02
N TYR A 32 20.72 -4.66 0.11
CA TYR A 32 22.05 -4.12 0.40
C TYR A 32 22.62 -3.34 -0.78
N ASP A 33 22.44 -3.84 -2.00
CA ASP A 33 22.81 -3.11 -3.22
C ASP A 33 22.01 -1.82 -3.37
N ASP A 34 20.70 -1.90 -3.16
CA ASP A 34 19.77 -0.78 -3.27
C ASP A 34 20.00 0.30 -2.18
N ALA A 35 20.63 -0.06 -1.08
CA ALA A 35 21.06 0.84 -0.01
C ALA A 35 22.56 1.21 -0.08
N SER A 36 23.25 0.85 -1.17
CA SER A 36 24.68 1.09 -1.39
C SER A 36 25.59 0.63 -0.24
N ARG A 37 25.31 -0.56 0.32
CA ARG A 37 26.10 -1.19 1.39
C ARG A 37 26.69 -2.55 0.94
N PRO A 38 27.66 -2.55 -0.01
CA PRO A 38 28.23 -3.79 -0.54
C PRO A 38 28.99 -4.60 0.53
N ASN A 39 29.56 -3.94 1.54
CA ASN A 39 30.28 -4.58 2.65
C ASN A 39 29.42 -5.57 3.45
N LEU A 40 28.09 -5.39 3.42
CA LEU A 40 27.17 -6.30 4.10
C LEU A 40 26.88 -7.55 3.27
N LYS A 41 27.07 -7.53 1.94
CA LYS A 41 26.79 -8.68 1.06
C LYS A 41 27.68 -9.87 1.36
N SER A 42 28.95 -9.64 1.68
CA SER A 42 29.91 -10.71 2.03
C SER A 42 29.59 -11.37 3.36
N THR A 43 28.80 -10.73 4.22
CA THR A 43 28.41 -11.27 5.53
C THR A 43 27.18 -12.17 5.47
N VAL A 44 26.41 -12.12 4.38
CA VAL A 44 25.18 -12.92 4.21
C VAL A 44 25.54 -14.37 3.94
N ARG A 45 25.09 -15.26 4.84
CA ARG A 45 25.30 -16.70 4.69
C ARG A 45 24.12 -17.31 3.94
N CYS A 46 24.29 -17.47 2.63
CA CYS A 46 23.27 -18.07 1.75
C CYS A 46 23.46 -19.57 1.52
N GLU A 47 24.57 -20.14 1.99
CA GLU A 47 24.94 -21.54 1.75
C GLU A 47 24.30 -22.49 2.77
N GLY A 48 23.94 -23.69 2.32
CA GLY A 48 23.54 -24.81 3.20
C GLY A 48 22.05 -24.92 3.53
N GLY A 49 21.16 -24.19 2.84
CA GLY A 49 19.70 -24.39 2.93
C GLY A 49 19.09 -24.12 4.30
N ASN A 50 19.80 -23.45 5.22
CA ASN A 50 19.36 -23.22 6.58
C ASN A 50 18.86 -21.78 6.80
N LEU A 51 17.55 -21.63 6.97
CA LEU A 51 16.88 -20.36 7.27
C LEU A 51 17.36 -19.71 8.57
N ALA A 52 17.63 -20.49 9.61
CA ALA A 52 18.08 -19.95 10.91
C ALA A 52 19.50 -19.38 10.83
N ALA A 53 20.38 -20.00 10.05
CA ALA A 53 21.73 -19.51 9.78
C ALA A 53 21.69 -18.20 8.97
N LEU A 54 20.83 -18.13 7.95
CA LEU A 54 20.58 -16.90 7.20
C LEU A 54 20.06 -15.80 8.14
N ALA A 55 19.03 -16.09 8.95
CA ALA A 55 18.45 -15.18 9.92
C ALA A 55 19.48 -14.65 10.95
N ALA A 56 20.44 -15.47 11.36
CA ALA A 56 21.53 -15.04 12.24
C ALA A 56 22.49 -14.09 11.52
N SER A 57 22.77 -14.32 10.23
CA SER A 57 23.66 -13.45 9.45
C SER A 57 23.08 -12.06 9.14
N ILE A 58 21.76 -11.95 9.04
CA ILE A 58 21.06 -10.67 8.77
C ILE A 58 20.60 -9.94 10.04
N ARG A 59 20.70 -10.58 11.21
CA ARG A 59 20.31 -9.99 12.50
C ARG A 59 21.13 -8.77 12.94
N PRO A 60 22.48 -8.77 12.82
CA PRO A 60 23.31 -7.64 13.24
C PRO A 60 23.33 -6.49 12.21
N ASP A 61 22.52 -6.55 11.16
CA ASP A 61 22.54 -5.57 10.08
C ASP A 61 21.94 -4.21 10.49
N SER A 62 22.71 -3.16 10.25
CA SER A 62 22.33 -1.75 10.41
C SER A 62 21.10 -1.34 9.58
N LEU A 63 20.84 -2.00 8.43
CA LEU A 63 19.66 -1.74 7.59
C LEU A 63 18.39 -2.43 8.11
N ARG A 64 18.49 -3.15 9.23
CA ARG A 64 17.36 -3.77 9.94
C ARG A 64 16.54 -4.71 9.06
N VAL A 65 17.15 -5.32 8.03
CA VAL A 65 16.47 -6.22 7.08
C VAL A 65 15.78 -7.37 7.81
N TYR A 66 16.42 -7.90 8.86
CA TYR A 66 15.81 -8.90 9.73
C TYR A 66 14.47 -8.42 10.33
N SER A 67 14.48 -7.31 11.07
CA SER A 67 13.29 -6.86 11.83
C SER A 67 12.17 -6.29 10.95
N VAL A 68 12.50 -5.68 9.82
CA VAL A 68 11.54 -4.96 8.97
C VAL A 68 10.95 -5.86 7.88
N LEU A 69 11.75 -6.79 7.35
CA LEU A 69 11.39 -7.59 6.19
C LEU A 69 11.26 -9.09 6.54
N TYR A 70 12.30 -9.69 7.09
CA TYR A 70 12.35 -11.14 7.33
C TYR A 70 11.37 -11.58 8.43
N GLN A 71 11.51 -11.00 9.61
CA GLN A 71 10.76 -11.37 10.81
C GLN A 71 9.24 -11.27 10.63
N PRO A 72 8.68 -10.18 10.04
CA PRO A 72 7.24 -10.08 9.86
C PRO A 72 6.65 -11.09 8.85
N ILE A 73 7.49 -11.66 7.99
CA ILE A 73 7.09 -12.60 6.94
C ILE A 73 7.28 -14.06 7.40
N GLU A 74 8.46 -14.43 7.91
CA GLU A 74 8.77 -15.80 8.31
C GLU A 74 8.25 -16.14 9.71
N ASP A 75 8.57 -15.36 10.76
CA ASP A 75 8.22 -15.72 12.16
C ASP A 75 6.72 -15.81 12.38
N ARG A 76 5.94 -14.96 11.69
CA ARG A 76 4.47 -14.98 11.81
C ARG A 76 3.83 -16.08 10.99
N GLY A 77 4.49 -16.58 9.94
CA GLY A 77 4.00 -17.66 9.08
C GLY A 77 2.65 -17.45 8.39
N ASN A 78 1.95 -16.32 8.62
CA ASN A 78 0.61 -16.05 8.12
C ASN A 78 0.52 -16.11 6.59
N VAL A 79 1.62 -15.81 5.91
CA VAL A 79 1.73 -15.86 4.45
C VAL A 79 1.54 -17.28 3.89
N TYR A 80 1.82 -18.30 4.71
CA TYR A 80 1.73 -19.71 4.33
C TYR A 80 0.39 -20.37 4.69
N GLN A 81 -0.50 -19.67 5.41
CA GLN A 81 -1.78 -20.23 5.82
C GLN A 81 -2.64 -20.62 4.62
N GLY A 82 -3.18 -21.85 4.64
CA GLY A 82 -3.99 -22.38 3.55
C GLY A 82 -3.20 -22.79 2.29
N LYS A 83 -1.85 -22.74 2.30
CA LYS A 83 -1.01 -23.19 1.17
C LYS A 83 -0.49 -24.60 1.43
N LYS A 84 -0.99 -25.58 0.65
CA LYS A 84 -0.61 -26.98 0.76
C LYS A 84 0.63 -27.32 -0.08
N ASP A 85 0.75 -26.71 -1.26
CA ASP A 85 1.84 -27.01 -2.19
C ASP A 85 3.06 -26.10 -1.99
N ASN A 86 4.26 -26.68 -2.14
CA ASN A 86 5.54 -25.95 -2.10
C ASN A 86 5.59 -24.74 -3.05
N PRO A 87 5.22 -24.84 -4.35
CA PRO A 87 5.23 -23.68 -5.24
C PRO A 87 4.27 -22.58 -4.79
N ALA A 88 3.10 -22.94 -4.22
CA ALA A 88 2.14 -21.97 -3.71
C ALA A 88 2.67 -21.22 -2.47
N ARG A 89 3.49 -21.89 -1.64
CA ARG A 89 4.18 -21.27 -0.49
C ARG A 89 5.29 -20.33 -0.95
N LEU A 90 6.09 -20.73 -1.94
CA LEU A 90 7.15 -19.90 -2.50
C LEU A 90 6.59 -18.67 -3.23
N ALA A 91 5.50 -18.83 -4.00
CA ALA A 91 4.79 -17.71 -4.63
C ALA A 91 4.25 -16.72 -3.58
N ALA A 92 3.70 -17.22 -2.47
CA ALA A 92 3.22 -16.39 -1.38
C ALA A 92 4.36 -15.62 -0.70
N LEU A 93 5.51 -16.26 -0.47
CA LEU A 93 6.73 -15.63 0.04
C LEU A 93 7.20 -14.50 -0.88
N SER A 94 7.41 -14.79 -2.16
CA SER A 94 7.84 -13.79 -3.15
C SER A 94 6.89 -12.60 -3.20
N LYS A 95 5.56 -12.84 -3.21
CA LYS A 95 4.55 -11.79 -3.19
C LYS A 95 4.62 -10.93 -1.92
N ALA A 96 4.81 -11.54 -0.76
CA ALA A 96 4.93 -10.82 0.51
C ALA A 96 6.19 -9.92 0.54
N ILE A 97 7.32 -10.45 0.05
CA ILE A 97 8.57 -9.70 -0.09
C ILE A 97 8.36 -8.50 -1.01
N ILE A 98 7.89 -8.71 -2.25
CA ILE A 98 7.71 -7.63 -3.22
C ILE A 98 6.72 -6.58 -2.72
N SER A 99 5.61 -7.00 -2.09
CA SER A 99 4.65 -6.06 -1.49
C SER A 99 5.29 -5.15 -0.44
N LYS A 100 6.16 -5.70 0.41
CA LYS A 100 6.92 -4.91 1.39
C LYS A 100 7.94 -4.00 0.72
N LEU A 101 8.65 -4.49 -0.31
CA LEU A 101 9.66 -3.70 -0.99
C LEU A 101 9.05 -2.51 -1.75
N LYS A 102 7.93 -2.72 -2.47
CA LYS A 102 7.16 -1.66 -3.15
C LYS A 102 6.47 -0.70 -2.17
N GLY A 103 6.16 -1.16 -0.96
CA GLY A 103 5.61 -0.34 0.11
C GLY A 103 6.62 0.65 0.72
N SER A 104 7.92 0.50 0.45
CA SER A 104 8.96 1.38 0.99
C SER A 104 8.88 2.80 0.39
N PRO A 105 8.75 3.86 1.22
CA PRO A 105 8.72 5.24 0.73
C PRO A 105 9.97 5.63 -0.07
N ALA A 106 11.14 5.09 0.31
CA ALA A 106 12.41 5.38 -0.33
C ALA A 106 12.47 4.86 -1.77
N ARG A 107 11.79 3.75 -2.06
CA ARG A 107 11.68 3.21 -3.43
C ARG A 107 10.59 3.90 -4.21
N ARG A 108 9.42 4.15 -3.60
CA ARG A 108 8.29 4.83 -4.28
C ARG A 108 8.63 6.22 -4.81
N ARG A 109 9.58 6.92 -4.20
CA ARG A 109 10.03 8.25 -4.63
C ARG A 109 11.06 8.23 -5.75
N ASP A 110 11.63 7.06 -6.06
CA ASP A 110 12.67 6.89 -7.07
C ASP A 110 12.22 5.87 -8.12
N PRO A 111 11.91 6.30 -9.35
CA PRO A 111 11.43 5.40 -10.40
C PRO A 111 12.48 4.35 -10.81
N ALA A 112 13.78 4.67 -10.75
CA ALA A 112 14.83 3.71 -11.07
C ALA A 112 14.90 2.59 -10.01
N ARG A 113 14.67 2.93 -8.73
CA ARG A 113 14.55 1.94 -7.65
C ARG A 113 13.33 1.04 -7.82
N MET A 114 12.20 1.60 -8.24
CA MET A 114 10.99 0.81 -8.52
C MET A 114 11.21 -0.17 -9.68
N ALA A 115 11.86 0.26 -10.76
CA ALA A 115 12.20 -0.62 -11.88
C ALA A 115 13.07 -1.81 -11.45
N ARG A 116 14.03 -1.60 -10.54
CA ARG A 116 14.83 -2.70 -9.98
C ARG A 116 14.02 -3.66 -9.10
N VAL A 117 13.00 -3.18 -8.39
CA VAL A 117 12.06 -4.04 -7.65
C VAL A 117 11.23 -4.89 -8.62
N GLU A 118 10.84 -4.34 -9.77
CA GLU A 118 10.11 -5.07 -10.82
C GLU A 118 11.00 -6.14 -11.47
N ALA A 119 12.28 -5.84 -11.71
CA ALA A 119 13.25 -6.84 -12.16
C ALA A 119 13.42 -7.98 -11.13
N LEU A 120 13.49 -7.65 -9.83
CA LEU A 120 13.51 -8.66 -8.77
C LEU A 120 12.23 -9.49 -8.74
N GLU A 121 11.06 -8.87 -8.93
CA GLU A 121 9.78 -9.57 -9.01
C GLU A 121 9.76 -10.57 -10.17
N ALA A 122 10.23 -10.17 -11.36
CA ALA A 122 10.35 -11.05 -12.50
C ALA A 122 11.31 -12.22 -12.22
N ALA A 123 12.47 -11.95 -11.62
CA ALA A 123 13.45 -12.99 -11.26
C ALA A 123 12.90 -13.99 -10.23
N LEU A 124 12.22 -13.51 -9.19
CA LEU A 124 11.60 -14.36 -8.18
C LEU A 124 10.45 -15.19 -8.76
N ASN A 125 9.61 -14.61 -9.63
CA ASN A 125 8.55 -15.34 -10.31
C ASN A 125 9.13 -16.43 -11.23
N ASN A 126 10.19 -16.10 -11.99
CA ASN A 126 10.88 -17.09 -12.81
C ASN A 126 11.42 -18.23 -11.94
N TYR A 127 12.08 -17.95 -10.82
CA TYR A 127 12.54 -18.99 -9.91
C TYR A 127 11.42 -19.90 -9.40
N VAL A 128 10.29 -19.32 -8.99
CA VAL A 128 9.15 -20.08 -8.48
C VAL A 128 8.53 -20.99 -9.57
N VAL A 129 8.55 -20.55 -10.82
CA VAL A 129 7.95 -21.29 -11.96
C VAL A 129 8.92 -22.31 -12.55
N SER A 130 10.19 -21.95 -12.75
CA SER A 130 11.17 -22.77 -13.47
C SER A 130 12.15 -23.52 -12.56
N GLY A 131 12.26 -23.14 -11.28
CA GLY A 131 13.25 -23.67 -10.35
C GLY A 131 14.69 -23.26 -10.65
N THR A 132 14.92 -22.40 -11.66
CA THR A 132 16.26 -21.97 -12.09
C THR A 132 16.91 -21.12 -11.00
N PRO A 133 18.02 -21.56 -10.37
CA PRO A 133 18.60 -20.87 -9.23
C PRO A 133 18.83 -19.39 -9.53
N LEU A 134 18.44 -18.53 -8.59
CA LEU A 134 18.74 -17.11 -8.68
C LEU A 134 20.25 -16.96 -8.59
N GLY A 135 20.91 -16.77 -9.75
CA GLY A 135 22.30 -16.35 -9.80
C GLY A 135 22.50 -14.98 -9.14
N ASP A 136 23.68 -14.38 -9.28
CA ASP A 136 23.90 -13.00 -8.83
C ASP A 136 22.88 -12.07 -9.51
N VAL A 137 21.83 -11.73 -8.78
CA VAL A 137 20.68 -10.93 -9.25
C VAL A 137 21.15 -9.57 -9.76
N THR A 138 22.35 -9.15 -9.38
CA THR A 138 23.12 -8.03 -9.92
C THR A 138 23.23 -8.05 -11.46
N ALA A 139 23.38 -9.22 -12.10
CA ALA A 139 23.51 -9.34 -13.55
C ALA A 139 22.16 -9.23 -14.29
N ALA A 140 21.04 -9.50 -13.62
CA ALA A 140 19.69 -9.30 -14.14
C ALA A 140 19.12 -7.90 -13.83
N MET A 141 19.87 -7.06 -13.11
CA MET A 141 19.47 -5.73 -12.63
C MET A 141 19.98 -4.57 -13.49
N THR A 142 20.74 -4.85 -14.55
CA THR A 142 20.97 -3.91 -15.64
C THR A 142 19.83 -4.05 -16.65
N PRO A 143 18.94 -3.06 -16.80
CA PRO A 143 18.14 -3.02 -18.00
C PRO A 143 19.10 -2.90 -19.17
N GLU A 144 19.10 -3.90 -20.05
CA GLU A 144 19.70 -3.81 -21.38
C GLU A 144 18.92 -2.72 -22.12
N THR A 145 19.33 -1.48 -21.90
CA THR A 145 18.82 -0.31 -22.59
C THR A 145 19.81 -0.08 -23.71
N ALA A 146 19.33 -0.26 -24.94
CA ALA A 146 20.06 0.07 -26.14
C ALA A 146 20.71 1.46 -26.04
N ASP A 147 21.90 1.56 -26.63
CA ASP A 147 22.67 2.78 -26.88
C ASP A 147 21.83 4.06 -26.97
N THR A 148 22.04 5.01 -26.06
CA THR A 148 22.23 6.42 -26.43
C THR A 148 23.01 7.12 -25.31
N SER A 149 24.14 7.68 -25.72
CA SER A 149 25.06 8.53 -24.96
C SER A 149 24.39 9.78 -24.39
N ALA A 150 24.53 10.03 -23.08
CA ALA A 150 24.51 11.37 -22.49
C ALA A 150 25.25 11.39 -21.13
N THR A 151 26.49 11.85 -21.22
CA THR A 151 27.34 12.57 -20.27
C THR A 151 26.75 12.97 -18.90
N GLY A 152 27.46 12.54 -17.85
CA GLY A 152 27.72 13.23 -16.59
C GLY A 152 26.68 14.20 -16.00
N ALA A 153 26.02 13.77 -14.93
CA ALA A 153 25.56 14.67 -13.88
C ALA A 153 25.81 14.01 -12.52
N MET A 154 26.73 14.59 -11.74
CA MET A 154 26.87 14.31 -10.33
C MET A 154 25.55 14.62 -9.63
N ALA A 155 24.82 13.59 -9.18
CA ALA A 155 23.72 13.78 -8.26
C ALA A 155 24.31 14.06 -6.87
N THR A 156 24.33 15.34 -6.54
CA THR A 156 24.64 15.90 -5.24
C THR A 156 23.84 15.24 -4.12
N MET A 157 24.61 14.79 -3.13
CA MET A 157 24.21 14.35 -1.79
C MET A 157 23.21 15.33 -1.17
N GLY A 158 22.01 14.86 -0.79
CA GLY A 158 21.02 15.66 -0.07
C GLY A 158 21.26 15.60 1.45
N PRO A 159 21.26 16.74 2.18
CA PRO A 159 21.62 16.83 3.61
C PRO A 159 20.53 16.33 4.57
N ALA A 160 19.61 15.48 4.11
CA ALA A 160 18.54 14.92 4.93
C ALA A 160 18.90 13.56 5.58
N GLU A 161 19.99 12.91 5.13
CA GLU A 161 20.37 11.55 5.58
C GLU A 161 21.44 11.51 6.69
N ALA A 162 21.99 12.66 7.13
CA ALA A 162 22.92 12.71 8.27
C ALA A 162 22.20 12.83 9.63
N ALA A 163 20.98 13.38 9.66
CA ALA A 163 20.26 13.67 10.91
C ALA A 163 19.63 12.43 11.55
N GLU A 164 19.21 11.43 10.78
CA GLU A 164 18.64 10.19 11.34
C GLU A 164 19.71 9.18 11.79
N ALA A 165 20.95 9.29 11.28
CA ALA A 165 22.08 8.46 11.71
C ALA A 165 22.75 8.99 13.00
N GLN A 166 22.84 10.32 13.18
CA GLN A 166 23.42 10.92 14.38
C GLN A 166 22.51 10.84 15.62
N ALA A 167 21.18 10.96 15.46
CA ALA A 167 20.24 10.89 16.58
C ALA A 167 20.09 9.48 17.21
N VAL A 168 20.58 8.43 16.54
CA VAL A 168 20.56 7.05 17.05
C VAL A 168 21.92 6.64 17.62
N ALA A 169 23.03 7.16 17.07
CA ALA A 169 24.37 6.96 17.63
C ALA A 169 24.53 7.59 19.03
N GLU A 170 23.89 8.75 19.30
CA GLU A 170 23.89 9.33 20.65
C GLU A 170 23.08 8.51 21.67
N ARG A 171 22.15 7.65 21.22
CA ARG A 171 21.37 6.78 22.11
C ARG A 171 22.11 5.51 22.52
N GLU A 172 23.06 5.04 21.71
CA GLU A 172 23.94 3.92 22.06
C GLU A 172 25.14 4.37 22.91
N ALA A 173 25.63 5.61 22.75
CA ALA A 173 26.64 6.18 23.64
C ALA A 173 26.13 6.43 25.08
N ALA A 174 24.83 6.64 25.26
CA ALA A 174 24.20 6.84 26.57
C ALA A 174 23.79 5.53 27.28
N GLY A 175 23.92 4.36 26.63
CA GLY A 175 23.38 3.08 27.12
C GLY A 175 24.42 2.03 27.53
N GLY A 176 25.72 2.31 27.40
CA GLY A 176 26.76 1.28 27.51
C GLY A 176 28.00 1.73 28.27
N ALA A 177 27.90 1.93 29.58
CA ALA A 177 29.05 1.89 30.49
C ALA A 177 28.58 1.58 31.92
N ALA A 178 28.41 0.31 32.22
CA ALA A 178 28.43 -0.19 33.59
C ALA A 178 29.47 -1.32 33.66
N ALA A 179 30.73 -0.95 33.49
CA ALA A 179 31.84 -1.74 33.97
C ALA A 179 31.92 -1.54 35.49
N SER A 180 31.86 -2.65 36.21
CA SER A 180 32.22 -2.75 37.62
C SER A 180 33.68 -2.33 37.80
N ASP A 181 33.90 -1.23 38.52
CA ASP A 181 35.20 -0.87 39.06
C ASP A 181 35.03 -0.62 40.57
N GLU A 182 35.60 -1.54 41.36
CA GLU A 182 35.82 -1.35 42.78
C GLU A 182 36.94 -0.33 42.96
N SER A 183 36.59 0.85 43.48
CA SER A 183 37.56 1.72 44.13
C SER A 183 36.93 2.39 45.34
N ALA A 184 37.49 2.10 46.49
CA ALA A 184 37.09 2.59 47.79
C ALA A 184 37.49 4.06 48.01
N GLY A 185 36.66 4.80 48.74
CA GLY A 185 37.12 5.91 49.59
C GLY A 185 36.67 7.33 49.22
N THR A 186 35.37 7.64 49.36
CA THR A 186 34.83 8.95 49.83
C THR A 186 33.29 8.86 49.92
N GLY A 187 32.80 7.96 50.78
CA GLY A 187 31.36 7.72 50.97
C GLY A 187 30.76 8.70 51.98
N ASN A 188 29.80 9.53 51.56
CA ASN A 188 28.43 9.58 52.11
C ASN A 188 27.60 10.79 51.69
N LEU A 189 28.19 11.92 51.26
CA LEU A 189 27.40 13.12 50.95
C LEU A 189 26.86 13.16 49.51
N LEU A 190 27.64 12.69 48.52
CA LEU A 190 27.21 12.65 47.11
C LEU A 190 26.10 11.61 46.87
N ASN A 191 26.14 10.47 47.57
CA ASN A 191 25.13 9.41 47.44
C ASN A 191 23.76 9.80 48.03
N GLN A 192 23.73 10.69 49.02
CA GLN A 192 22.50 11.10 49.69
C GLN A 192 21.67 12.09 48.87
N PHE A 193 22.30 12.86 47.97
CA PHE A 193 21.60 13.73 47.01
C PHE A 193 21.38 13.06 45.65
N ALA A 194 22.26 12.15 45.22
CA ALA A 194 22.13 11.45 43.95
C ALA A 194 20.90 10.52 43.88
N GLY A 195 20.58 9.83 44.98
CA GLY A 195 19.41 8.95 45.08
C GLY A 195 18.07 9.65 44.78
N PRO A 196 17.68 10.69 45.53
CA PRO A 196 16.43 11.40 45.29
C PRO A 196 16.40 12.14 43.94
N LEU A 197 17.52 12.66 43.45
CA LEU A 197 17.60 13.26 42.11
C LEU A 197 17.40 12.24 40.99
N ALA A 198 18.02 11.06 41.10
CA ALA A 198 17.83 9.98 40.13
C ALA A 198 16.37 9.50 40.11
N LEU A 199 15.69 9.48 41.26
CA LEU A 199 14.27 9.15 41.34
C LEU A 199 13.39 10.20 40.66
N ILE A 200 13.64 11.48 40.88
CA ILE A 200 12.90 12.58 40.22
C ILE A 200 13.11 12.53 38.70
N LEU A 201 14.36 12.36 38.24
CA LEU A 201 14.67 12.23 36.81
C LEU A 201 14.07 10.96 36.22
N GLY A 202 14.04 9.86 36.96
CA GLY A 202 13.39 8.61 36.58
C GLY A 202 11.89 8.78 36.36
N ILE A 203 11.18 9.40 37.31
CA ILE A 203 9.75 9.70 37.18
C ILE A 203 9.50 10.63 36.00
N LEU A 204 10.32 11.66 35.82
CA LEU A 204 10.17 12.60 34.72
C LEU A 204 10.39 11.92 33.35
N SER A 205 11.37 11.03 33.25
CA SER A 205 11.60 10.20 32.06
C SER A 205 10.42 9.27 31.75
N LEU A 206 9.81 8.69 32.79
CA LEU A 206 8.64 7.81 32.66
C LEU A 206 7.43 8.59 32.14
N VAL A 207 7.17 9.77 32.70
CA VAL A 207 6.07 10.64 32.27
C VAL A 207 6.25 11.07 30.81
N LEU A 208 7.46 11.50 30.43
CA LEU A 208 7.79 11.85 29.05
C LEU A 208 7.61 10.67 28.10
N TYR A 209 8.02 9.47 28.51
CA TYR A 209 7.83 8.24 27.73
C TYR A 209 6.34 7.93 27.52
N ILE A 210 5.51 8.05 28.56
CA ILE A 210 4.07 7.82 28.47
C ILE A 210 3.43 8.84 27.53
N MET A 211 3.76 10.13 27.66
CA MET A 211 3.25 11.19 26.77
C MET A 211 3.61 10.93 25.31
N LEU A 212 4.87 10.58 25.02
CA LEU A 212 5.32 10.23 23.67
C LEU A 212 4.57 9.02 23.11
N ARG A 213 4.31 8.01 23.95
CA ARG A 213 3.57 6.82 23.53
C ARG A 213 2.10 7.13 23.22
N VAL A 214 1.49 8.03 23.99
CA VAL A 214 0.11 8.50 23.78
C VAL A 214 0.01 9.33 22.50
N THR A 215 0.92 10.28 22.28
CA THR A 215 0.91 11.14 21.08
C THR A 215 1.16 10.32 19.80
N LEU A 216 2.12 9.38 19.80
CA LEU A 216 2.33 8.43 18.69
C LEU A 216 1.13 7.50 18.47
N GLY A 217 0.39 7.19 19.54
CA GLY A 217 -0.84 6.41 19.48
C GLY A 217 -1.99 7.18 18.84
N GLN A 218 -2.13 8.47 19.14
CA GLN A 218 -3.13 9.36 18.55
C GLN A 218 -2.80 9.65 17.08
N TRP A 219 -1.55 9.97 16.77
CA TRP A 219 -1.09 10.23 15.41
C TRP A 219 -1.30 9.03 14.48
N ARG A 220 -1.00 7.81 14.94
CA ARG A 220 -1.30 6.58 14.16
C ARG A 220 -2.79 6.34 13.95
N ARG A 221 -3.65 6.69 14.91
CA ARG A 221 -5.11 6.59 14.73
C ARG A 221 -5.62 7.62 13.73
N GLN A 222 -5.05 8.83 13.74
CA GLN A 222 -5.39 9.90 12.81
C GLN A 222 -4.98 9.54 11.36
N GLN A 223 -3.76 9.04 11.16
CA GLN A 223 -3.31 8.50 9.87
C GLN A 223 -4.21 7.36 9.34
N ARG A 224 -4.70 6.48 10.22
CA ARG A 224 -5.65 5.43 9.81
C ARG A 224 -6.99 6.00 9.35
N ARG A 225 -7.48 7.08 9.99
CA ARG A 225 -8.72 7.74 9.57
C ARG A 225 -8.56 8.40 8.21
N GLU A 226 -7.48 9.14 7.99
CA GLU A 226 -7.19 9.81 6.72
C GLU A 226 -6.97 8.83 5.56
N THR A 227 -6.31 7.68 5.82
CA THR A 227 -6.13 6.65 4.78
C THR A 227 -7.41 5.87 4.48
N LEU A 228 -8.31 5.70 5.45
CA LEU A 228 -9.62 5.09 5.21
C LEU A 228 -10.54 6.02 4.42
N THR A 229 -10.57 7.32 4.75
CA THR A 229 -11.35 8.30 3.99
C THR A 229 -10.84 8.45 2.56
N ALA A 230 -9.52 8.49 2.35
CA ALA A 230 -8.94 8.52 1.01
C ALA A 230 -9.26 7.26 0.18
N LYS A 231 -9.24 6.07 0.81
CA LYS A 231 -9.65 4.82 0.14
C LYS A 231 -11.13 4.80 -0.21
N GLN A 232 -11.98 5.28 0.67
CA GLN A 232 -13.42 5.35 0.43
C GLN A 232 -13.75 6.35 -0.69
N ALA A 233 -13.08 7.51 -0.72
CA ALA A 233 -13.19 8.47 -1.81
C ALA A 233 -12.70 7.89 -3.16
N ALA A 234 -11.59 7.15 -3.16
CA ALA A 234 -11.08 6.48 -4.36
C ALA A 234 -12.05 5.40 -4.88
N GLN A 235 -12.68 4.62 -3.98
CA GLN A 235 -13.69 3.64 -4.37
C GLN A 235 -14.96 4.31 -4.94
N ALA A 236 -15.41 5.41 -4.34
CA ALA A 236 -16.55 6.17 -4.86
C ALA A 236 -16.25 6.75 -6.25
N ALA A 237 -15.05 7.31 -6.46
CA ALA A 237 -14.62 7.81 -7.76
C ALA A 237 -14.54 6.70 -8.82
N GLN A 238 -14.10 5.50 -8.44
CA GLN A 238 -14.05 4.35 -9.33
C GLN A 238 -15.46 3.86 -9.70
N ALA A 239 -16.41 3.88 -8.78
CA ALA A 239 -17.82 3.57 -9.06
C ALA A 239 -18.45 4.57 -10.04
N SER A 240 -18.23 5.88 -9.82
CA SER A 240 -18.73 6.91 -10.75
C SER A 240 -18.07 6.83 -12.14
N ALA A 241 -16.79 6.43 -12.21
CA ALA A 241 -16.12 6.22 -13.49
C ALA A 241 -16.70 5.01 -14.24
N ALA A 242 -17.07 3.94 -13.52
CA ALA A 242 -17.74 2.79 -14.12
C ALA A 242 -19.12 3.17 -14.69
N GLU A 243 -19.92 3.92 -13.94
CA GLU A 243 -21.23 4.41 -14.38
C GLU A 243 -21.13 5.30 -15.62
N THR A 244 -20.20 6.25 -15.64
CA THR A 244 -20.00 7.12 -16.83
C THR A 244 -19.54 6.31 -18.04
N SER A 245 -18.65 5.34 -17.86
CA SER A 245 -18.23 4.45 -18.96
C SER A 245 -19.39 3.61 -19.51
N ALA A 246 -20.30 3.15 -18.66
CA ALA A 246 -21.49 2.42 -19.09
C ALA A 246 -22.47 3.33 -19.85
N ALA A 247 -22.66 4.58 -19.40
CA ALA A 247 -23.51 5.55 -20.08
C ALA A 247 -22.96 5.92 -21.48
N VAL A 248 -21.64 6.07 -21.60
CA VAL A 248 -20.98 6.30 -22.91
C VAL A 248 -21.11 5.08 -23.82
N ALA A 249 -21.00 3.87 -23.29
CA ALA A 249 -21.22 2.66 -24.09
C ALA A 249 -22.66 2.57 -24.63
N ASP A 250 -23.66 2.94 -23.83
CA ASP A 250 -25.06 2.95 -24.28
C ASP A 250 -25.32 4.05 -25.34
N SER A 251 -24.74 5.25 -25.19
CA SER A 251 -24.90 6.31 -26.20
C SER A 251 -24.27 5.91 -27.53
N VAL A 252 -23.09 5.30 -27.52
CA VAL A 252 -22.45 4.74 -28.73
C VAL A 252 -23.32 3.65 -29.36
N ALA A 253 -23.93 2.77 -28.56
CA ALA A 253 -24.84 1.75 -29.08
C ALA A 253 -26.09 2.37 -29.74
N ARG A 254 -26.64 3.45 -29.18
CA ARG A 254 -27.78 4.18 -29.78
C ARG A 254 -27.40 4.84 -31.09
N VAL A 255 -26.24 5.49 -31.17
CA VAL A 255 -25.74 6.09 -32.42
C VAL A 255 -25.57 5.03 -33.50
N LYS A 256 -24.96 3.87 -33.18
CA LYS A 256 -24.83 2.77 -34.15
C LYS A 256 -26.17 2.20 -34.61
N ARG A 257 -27.18 2.11 -33.74
CA ARG A 257 -28.54 1.70 -34.15
C ARG A 257 -29.19 2.74 -35.06
N ALA A 258 -29.03 4.02 -34.76
CA ALA A 258 -29.56 5.10 -35.60
C ALA A 258 -28.89 5.10 -36.98
N GLU A 259 -27.57 4.92 -37.04
CA GLU A 259 -26.81 4.78 -38.28
C GLU A 259 -27.30 3.58 -39.11
N ALA A 260 -27.50 2.42 -38.48
CA ALA A 260 -28.03 1.24 -39.15
C ALA A 260 -29.45 1.46 -39.73
N LEU A 261 -30.31 2.20 -39.02
CA LEU A 261 -31.65 2.56 -39.52
C LEU A 261 -31.58 3.54 -40.70
N VAL A 262 -30.64 4.49 -40.68
CA VAL A 262 -30.41 5.42 -41.81
C VAL A 262 -29.90 4.68 -43.04
N LEU A 263 -28.98 3.72 -42.88
CA LEU A 263 -28.54 2.87 -43.99
C LEU A 263 -29.66 1.95 -44.50
N ALA A 264 -30.52 1.43 -43.61
CA ALA A 264 -31.66 0.60 -43.99
C ALA A 264 -32.77 1.40 -44.70
N ALA A 265 -32.85 2.72 -44.50
CA ALA A 265 -33.77 3.61 -45.18
C ALA A 265 -33.30 4.03 -46.60
N GLY A 266 -32.25 3.40 -47.14
CA GLY A 266 -31.86 3.52 -48.55
C GLY A 266 -33.00 3.14 -49.52
N PRO A 267 -33.03 3.73 -50.73
CA PRO A 267 -34.26 4.27 -51.31
C PRO A 267 -35.16 3.17 -51.89
N ALA A 268 -36.22 2.83 -51.17
CA ALA A 268 -37.40 2.23 -51.76
C ALA A 268 -38.49 3.31 -51.89
N ALA A 269 -38.81 3.62 -53.15
CA ALA A 269 -39.95 4.42 -53.61
C ALA A 269 -39.90 5.96 -53.42
N SER A 270 -39.29 6.66 -54.38
CA SER A 270 -40.04 7.54 -55.29
C SER A 270 -39.13 8.02 -56.42
N ALA A 271 -39.60 7.83 -57.66
CA ALA A 271 -38.95 8.25 -58.88
C ALA A 271 -38.95 9.79 -59.04
N THR A 272 -38.04 10.24 -59.92
CA THR A 272 -37.97 11.56 -60.58
C THR A 272 -37.60 12.79 -59.75
N ALA A 273 -36.30 12.97 -59.48
CA ALA A 273 -35.52 14.17 -59.86
C ALA A 273 -34.05 13.97 -59.45
N PRO A 274 -33.04 14.30 -60.29
CA PRO A 274 -31.66 14.34 -59.83
C PRO A 274 -31.52 15.46 -58.81
N ALA A 275 -31.32 15.12 -57.54
CA ALA A 275 -30.92 16.09 -56.53
C ALA A 275 -29.58 16.72 -56.96
N PRO A 276 -29.44 18.06 -56.98
CA PRO A 276 -28.17 18.67 -57.29
C PRO A 276 -27.18 18.34 -56.17
N THR A 277 -26.28 17.39 -56.45
CA THR A 277 -25.23 16.91 -55.53
C THR A 277 -24.14 17.94 -55.26
N ASN A 278 -24.29 19.17 -55.77
CA ASN A 278 -23.39 20.28 -55.52
C ASN A 278 -24.21 21.47 -55.02
N LEU A 279 -24.21 21.68 -53.70
CA LEU A 279 -24.63 22.94 -53.08
C LEU A 279 -23.87 24.06 -53.78
N THR A 280 -24.60 25.07 -54.25
CA THR A 280 -23.98 26.26 -54.85
C THR A 280 -23.05 26.92 -53.82
N PRO A 281 -21.96 27.59 -54.23
CA PRO A 281 -21.04 28.23 -53.30
C PRO A 281 -21.74 29.25 -52.37
N ALA A 282 -22.84 29.88 -52.82
CA ALA A 282 -23.67 30.73 -51.98
C ALA A 282 -24.41 29.94 -50.88
N GLN A 283 -24.99 28.78 -51.22
CA GLN A 283 -25.65 27.91 -50.25
C GLN A 283 -24.67 27.30 -49.24
N ARG A 284 -23.42 27.02 -49.66
CA ARG A 284 -22.37 26.58 -48.71
C ARG A 284 -22.06 27.64 -47.66
N LEU A 285 -21.93 28.90 -48.05
CA LEU A 285 -21.68 30.00 -47.12
C LEU A 285 -22.86 30.21 -46.16
N GLU A 286 -24.09 30.01 -46.63
CA GLU A 286 -25.28 30.12 -45.78
C GLU A 286 -25.37 28.97 -44.77
N VAL A 287 -25.05 27.74 -45.19
CA VAL A 287 -24.94 26.59 -44.28
C VAL A 287 -23.82 26.80 -43.25
N GLU A 288 -22.65 27.28 -43.66
CA GLU A 288 -21.55 27.60 -42.74
C GLU A 288 -21.96 28.67 -41.73
N ARG A 289 -22.72 29.68 -42.15
CA ARG A 289 -23.27 30.69 -41.22
C ARG A 289 -24.25 30.11 -40.22
N LEU A 290 -25.18 29.28 -40.67
CA LEU A 290 -26.17 28.64 -39.80
C LEU A 290 -25.50 27.66 -38.82
N VAL A 291 -24.50 26.91 -39.26
CA VAL A 291 -23.71 26.03 -38.38
C VAL A 291 -22.94 26.85 -37.35
N SER A 292 -22.26 27.92 -37.78
CA SER A 292 -21.53 28.81 -36.86
C SER A 292 -22.46 29.42 -35.82
N GLN A 293 -23.62 29.91 -36.24
CA GLN A 293 -24.64 30.47 -35.34
C GLN A 293 -25.14 29.42 -34.34
N ARG A 294 -25.42 28.20 -34.81
CA ARG A 294 -25.89 27.13 -33.95
C ARG A 294 -24.83 26.69 -32.94
N VAL A 295 -23.57 26.59 -33.38
CA VAL A 295 -22.44 26.26 -32.50
C VAL A 295 -22.24 27.33 -31.42
N ASP A 296 -22.38 28.61 -31.77
CA ASP A 296 -22.29 29.71 -30.81
C ASP A 296 -23.45 29.70 -29.80
N GLU A 297 -24.67 29.37 -30.23
CA GLU A 297 -25.81 29.19 -29.33
C GLU A 297 -25.60 28.00 -28.38
N GLU A 298 -25.12 26.86 -28.87
CA GLU A 298 -24.79 25.69 -28.05
C GLU A 298 -23.66 25.99 -27.07
N LEU A 299 -22.60 26.68 -27.50
CA LEU A 299 -21.51 27.11 -26.60
C LEU A 299 -21.98 28.11 -25.55
N ARG A 300 -22.90 29.01 -25.89
CA ARG A 300 -23.49 29.96 -24.95
C ARG A 300 -24.40 29.23 -23.95
N TRP A 301 -25.20 28.27 -24.41
CA TRP A 301 -26.02 27.41 -23.56
C TRP A 301 -25.15 26.58 -22.61
N LEU A 302 -24.08 25.95 -23.12
CA LEU A 302 -23.13 25.18 -22.31
C LEU A 302 -22.48 26.06 -21.24
N ARG A 303 -22.03 27.28 -21.56
CA ARG A 303 -21.47 28.19 -20.55
C ARG A 303 -22.49 28.58 -19.47
N ALA A 304 -23.75 28.77 -19.84
CA ALA A 304 -24.80 29.12 -18.89
C ALA A 304 -25.17 27.95 -17.96
N ASN A 305 -25.15 26.71 -18.46
CA ASN A 305 -25.57 25.53 -17.72
C ASN A 305 -24.42 24.72 -17.10
N LEU A 306 -23.16 25.01 -17.47
CA LEU A 306 -21.97 24.36 -16.89
C LEU A 306 -21.94 24.43 -15.36
N PRO A 307 -22.23 25.57 -14.72
CA PRO A 307 -22.19 25.67 -13.26
C PRO A 307 -23.21 24.76 -12.58
N GLU A 308 -24.42 24.63 -13.14
CA GLU A 308 -25.44 23.72 -12.60
C GLU A 308 -25.10 22.25 -12.84
N LEU A 309 -24.56 21.91 -14.01
CA LEU A 309 -24.12 20.55 -14.31
C LEU A 309 -22.94 20.12 -13.42
N ILE A 310 -22.02 21.03 -13.12
CA ILE A 310 -20.93 20.79 -12.17
C ILE A 310 -21.48 20.68 -10.74
N ALA A 311 -22.40 21.56 -10.34
CA ALA A 311 -23.03 21.48 -9.01
C ALA A 311 -23.81 20.18 -8.82
N ALA A 312 -24.54 19.71 -9.84
CA ALA A 312 -25.27 18.44 -9.83
C ALA A 312 -24.32 17.23 -9.80
N ALA A 313 -23.19 17.28 -10.52
CA ALA A 313 -22.19 16.21 -10.51
C ALA A 313 -21.43 16.13 -9.18
N VAL A 314 -21.21 17.26 -8.50
CA VAL A 314 -20.60 17.31 -7.17
C VAL A 314 -21.60 16.92 -6.08
N ALA A 315 -22.90 17.11 -6.30
CA ALA A 315 -23.98 16.77 -5.38
C ALA A 315 -24.55 15.34 -5.54
N GLY A 316 -23.75 14.38 -6.01
CA GLY A 316 -24.11 12.95 -6.07
C GLY A 316 -24.76 12.43 -4.78
N PRO A 317 -25.63 11.40 -4.86
CA PRO A 317 -26.79 11.25 -4.00
C PRO A 317 -26.41 11.09 -2.52
N ALA A 318 -26.66 12.15 -1.74
CA ALA A 318 -26.82 12.06 -0.30
C ALA A 318 -28.19 11.42 0.00
N GLY A 319 -28.34 10.13 -0.31
CA GLY A 319 -29.58 9.39 -0.17
C GLY A 319 -29.36 8.06 0.52
N LEU A 320 -29.16 8.12 1.84
CA LEU A 320 -29.59 7.17 2.89
C LEU A 320 -28.71 7.38 4.14
N ALA A 321 -28.92 8.51 4.82
CA ALA A 321 -28.60 8.62 6.23
C ALA A 321 -29.74 7.96 7.03
N PRO A 322 -29.45 7.13 8.04
CA PRO A 322 -30.47 6.51 8.88
C PRO A 322 -31.20 7.59 9.69
N ALA A 323 -32.51 7.45 9.77
CA ALA A 323 -33.38 8.29 10.57
C ALA A 323 -32.83 8.43 12.00
N HIS A 324 -32.60 9.67 12.39
CA HIS A 324 -32.36 10.06 13.76
C HIS A 324 -33.59 9.62 14.59
N VAL A 325 -33.42 8.63 15.45
CA VAL A 325 -34.38 8.34 16.52
C VAL A 325 -34.34 9.55 17.45
N GLN A 326 -35.43 10.30 17.47
CA GLN A 326 -35.70 11.34 18.45
C GLN A 326 -35.73 10.71 19.83
N GLU A 327 -34.77 11.12 20.65
CA GLU A 327 -34.77 11.00 22.10
C GLU A 327 -35.88 11.90 22.65
N PRO A 328 -36.93 11.37 23.31
CA PRO A 328 -37.96 12.21 23.87
C PRO A 328 -37.53 12.74 25.24
N THR A 329 -37.63 14.06 25.32
CA THR A 329 -37.46 14.94 26.47
C THR A 329 -38.20 14.43 27.71
N ALA A 330 -37.46 14.26 28.80
CA ALA A 330 -37.99 14.02 30.13
C ALA A 330 -38.53 15.33 30.74
N ALA A 331 -39.77 15.30 31.22
CA ALA A 331 -40.26 16.18 32.29
C ALA A 331 -41.39 15.47 33.06
N PRO A 332 -41.58 15.80 34.36
CA PRO A 332 -41.94 14.84 35.40
C PRO A 332 -43.43 14.88 35.74
N LEU A 333 -43.98 13.76 36.24
CA LEU A 333 -45.17 13.80 37.10
C LEU A 333 -45.23 12.59 38.03
N ALA A 334 -45.64 12.91 39.25
CA ALA A 334 -45.60 12.09 40.44
C ALA A 334 -46.80 11.15 40.57
N SER A 335 -46.64 10.20 41.49
CA SER A 335 -47.64 9.69 42.43
C SER A 335 -48.85 8.93 41.87
N ASN A 336 -48.90 7.61 42.09
CA ASN A 336 -49.81 7.00 43.08
C ASN A 336 -49.82 5.46 43.01
N GLY A 337 -49.37 4.82 44.10
CA GLY A 337 -50.14 3.76 44.76
C GLY A 337 -50.11 2.32 44.21
N PRO A 338 -50.50 1.33 45.05
CA PRO A 338 -49.67 0.14 45.24
C PRO A 338 -50.36 -1.22 45.01
N THR A 339 -49.52 -2.26 44.91
CA THR A 339 -49.72 -3.65 45.36
C THR A 339 -50.93 -4.46 44.87
N LYS A 340 -50.64 -5.58 44.18
CA LYS A 340 -51.03 -6.92 44.69
C LYS A 340 -50.18 -8.06 44.10
N PRO A 341 -49.80 -9.08 44.90
CA PRO A 341 -48.98 -10.22 44.49
C PRO A 341 -49.82 -11.47 44.19
N ILE A 342 -49.31 -12.34 43.31
CA ILE A 342 -49.73 -13.74 43.07
C ILE A 342 -48.42 -14.45 42.62
N ALA A 343 -47.70 -15.19 43.48
CA ALA A 343 -47.89 -16.61 43.83
C ALA A 343 -47.97 -17.50 42.58
N ASP A 344 -47.39 -18.67 42.44
CA ASP A 344 -46.43 -19.54 43.13
C ASP A 344 -46.20 -20.68 42.11
N ASP A 345 -45.31 -21.63 42.41
CA ASP A 345 -45.22 -22.95 41.74
C ASP A 345 -44.80 -23.03 40.26
N VAL A 346 -43.64 -23.66 40.00
CA VAL A 346 -43.57 -25.11 39.69
C VAL A 346 -42.11 -25.53 39.64
N GLN A 347 -41.83 -26.56 40.41
CA GLN A 347 -40.59 -27.31 40.59
C GLN A 347 -40.69 -28.67 39.85
N MET A 348 -39.53 -29.19 39.39
CA MET A 348 -39.23 -30.53 38.82
C MET A 348 -39.75 -30.77 37.38
N ASP A 349 -39.00 -31.39 36.47
CA ASP A 349 -37.92 -32.40 36.57
C ASP A 349 -36.50 -31.96 36.17
#